data_AF-A0A848YLZ5-F1
#
_entry.id   AF-A0A848YLZ5-F1
#
_cell.length_a   1.000
_cell.length_b   1.000
_cell.length_c   1.000
_cell.angle_alpha   90.00
_cell.angle_beta   90.00
_cell.angle_gamma   90.00
#
_symmetry.space_group_name_H-M   'P 1'
#
loop_
_entity.id
_entity.type
_entity.pdbx_description
1 polymer ?
#
loop_
_entity_poly.entity_id
_entity_poly.type
_entity_poly.pdbx_seq_one_letter_code
_entity_poly.pdbx_strand_id
1 'polypeptide(L)'
;MNMKETVMLETVRSRLWAGGSVIVIGAFAATPGFAENNDPIGDFLKRPPAKSINKQDKLGAEPAAKPVPAPKPAAAEAPAAADLSPDTVTIVVTGDTGFSRNHSPVHPKGVLKFGRRQPWNEAMSGIAKEINGDLNFTNIETVVTDHNKLSRDLKGQKGPFNFRSHPNGIRHLVKRGFNLMSLANNHSMDYKVAGLNETLRHIRPLKSEGLKAYAGIGANREEASRPHLVKVKGST
;
A
#
# COMPACT_ATOMS: atom_id res chain seq x y z
N MET A 1 10.79 -18.46 -15.46
CA MET A 1 11.08 -17.01 -15.52
C MET A 1 10.90 -16.45 -14.11
N ASN A 2 12.00 -16.27 -13.39
CA ASN A 2 12.01 -15.85 -11.97
C ASN A 2 12.00 -14.32 -11.90
N MET A 3 10.86 -13.71 -11.54
CA MET A 3 10.86 -12.33 -11.06
C MET A 3 11.09 -12.37 -9.54
N LYS A 4 12.24 -11.85 -9.11
CA LYS A 4 12.48 -11.49 -7.72
C LYS A 4 11.86 -10.10 -7.53
N GLU A 5 10.80 -10.01 -6.74
CA GLU A 5 10.28 -8.73 -6.28
C GLU A 5 11.30 -8.12 -5.32
N THR A 6 11.76 -6.92 -5.63
CA THR A 6 12.65 -6.12 -4.78
C THR A 6 11.77 -5.30 -3.83
N VAL A 7 11.78 -5.66 -2.55
CA VAL A 7 11.21 -4.84 -1.48
C VAL A 7 12.22 -3.75 -1.14
N MET A 8 11.87 -2.48 -1.40
CA MET A 8 12.63 -1.34 -0.87
C MET A 8 12.20 -1.11 0.58
N LEU A 9 13.09 -1.43 1.53
CA LEU A 9 12.96 -1.02 2.93
C LEU A 9 13.72 0.30 3.12
N GLU A 10 13.00 1.42 3.16
CA GLU A 10 13.58 2.69 3.63
C GLU A 10 13.34 2.84 5.14
N THR A 11 14.42 3.02 5.90
CA THR A 11 14.34 3.41 7.30
C THR A 11 14.26 4.92 7.39
N VAL A 12 13.08 5.48 7.65
CA VAL A 12 12.94 6.90 7.98
C VAL A 12 13.34 7.10 9.45
N ARG A 13 14.60 7.48 9.71
CA ARG A 13 15.04 7.93 11.03
C ARG A 13 14.71 9.42 11.19
N SER A 14 13.61 9.75 11.86
CA SER A 14 13.40 11.11 12.34
C SER A 14 13.86 11.21 13.79
N ARG A 15 14.81 12.12 14.08
CA ARG A 15 15.08 12.59 15.43
C ARG A 15 14.24 13.85 15.63
N LEU A 16 13.24 13.79 16.51
CA LEU A 16 12.44 14.95 16.90
C LEU A 16 12.59 15.16 18.41
N TRP A 17 12.88 16.40 18.79
CA TRP A 17 13.11 16.82 20.17
C TRP A 17 11.78 17.30 20.78
N ALA A 18 11.50 16.82 22.00
CA ALA A 18 10.47 17.21 22.97
C ALA A 18 9.10 17.71 22.47
N GLY A 19 8.08 16.86 22.64
CA GLY A 19 6.68 17.28 22.78
C GLY A 19 5.73 16.85 21.66
N GLY A 20 5.46 15.55 21.54
CA GLY A 20 4.39 14.99 20.71
C GLY A 20 4.68 14.96 19.21
N SER A 21 5.03 13.79 18.68
CA SER A 21 5.31 13.59 17.25
C SER A 21 4.07 13.06 16.53
N VAL A 22 3.40 13.91 15.74
CA VAL A 22 2.32 13.50 14.83
C VAL A 22 2.95 12.92 13.56
N ILE A 23 2.79 11.62 13.31
CA ILE A 23 3.22 10.97 12.07
C ILE A 23 2.02 10.85 11.12
N VAL A 24 2.06 11.61 10.02
CA VAL A 24 1.05 11.54 8.96
C VAL A 24 1.52 10.55 7.90
N ILE A 25 0.87 9.39 7.83
CA ILE A 25 1.07 8.44 6.72
C ILE A 25 0.03 8.76 5.65
N GLY A 26 0.45 9.47 4.60
CA GLY A 26 -0.38 9.75 3.43
C GLY A 26 -0.25 8.64 2.39
N ALA A 27 -1.36 8.03 1.99
CA ALA A 27 -1.43 7.19 0.80
C ALA A 27 -2.05 8.02 -0.34
N PHE A 28 -1.26 8.34 -1.36
CA PHE A 28 -1.74 9.04 -2.55
C PHE A 28 -2.00 8.01 -3.66
N ALA A 29 -3.26 7.86 -4.06
CA ALA A 29 -3.61 7.20 -5.31
C ALA A 29 -3.84 8.26 -6.39
N ALA A 30 -2.90 8.40 -7.32
CA ALA A 30 -3.10 9.21 -8.52
C ALA A 30 -3.97 8.43 -9.51
N THR A 31 -5.18 8.92 -9.77
CA THR A 31 -5.96 8.49 -10.95
C THR A 31 -6.31 9.75 -11.77
N PRO A 32 -6.09 9.75 -13.10
CA PRO A 32 -6.49 10.87 -13.93
C PRO A 32 -8.01 10.86 -14.13
N GLY A 33 -8.62 12.03 -13.96
CA GLY A 33 -9.95 12.31 -14.47
C GLY A 33 -11.04 12.41 -13.41
N PHE A 34 -11.07 13.53 -12.69
CA PHE A 34 -12.31 14.24 -12.36
C PHE A 34 -11.97 15.72 -12.33
N ALA A 35 -12.52 16.48 -13.28
CA ALA A 35 -12.41 17.92 -13.33
C ALA A 35 -13.57 18.57 -12.58
N GLU A 36 -13.26 19.74 -12.00
CA GLU A 36 -14.13 20.81 -11.49
C GLU A 36 -14.66 20.69 -10.04
N ASN A 37 -14.54 21.68 -9.14
CA ASN A 37 -13.95 23.03 -9.18
C ASN A 37 -13.52 23.42 -7.74
N ASN A 38 -12.46 24.24 -7.66
CA ASN A 38 -11.76 24.77 -6.47
C ASN A 38 -10.73 23.84 -5.80
N ASP A 39 -9.56 23.71 -6.46
CA ASP A 39 -8.41 23.00 -5.94
C ASP A 39 -7.22 23.96 -5.72
N PRO A 40 -6.88 24.32 -4.45
CA PRO A 40 -5.77 25.24 -4.14
C PRO A 40 -4.37 24.66 -4.46
N ILE A 41 -4.29 23.43 -4.98
CA ILE A 41 -3.04 22.77 -5.37
C ILE A 41 -2.66 23.09 -6.84
N GLY A 42 -3.62 23.50 -7.68
CA GLY A 42 -3.40 23.75 -9.11
C GLY A 42 -2.54 24.97 -9.46
N ASP A 43 -2.39 25.93 -8.53
CA ASP A 43 -1.64 27.17 -8.79
C ASP A 43 -0.12 27.03 -8.63
N PHE A 44 0.36 25.95 -8.00
CA PHE A 44 1.80 25.71 -7.85
C PHE A 44 2.47 25.26 -9.17
N LEU A 45 1.70 24.63 -10.07
CA LEU A 45 2.19 24.10 -11.35
C LEU A 45 2.16 25.11 -12.50
N LYS A 46 1.66 26.34 -12.28
CA LYS A 46 1.57 27.39 -13.30
C LYS A 46 2.80 28.30 -13.39
N ARG A 47 3.87 28.01 -12.62
CA ARG A 47 5.12 28.78 -12.71
C ARG A 47 5.88 28.41 -14.00
N PRO A 48 6.29 29.39 -14.82
CA PRO A 48 7.03 29.11 -16.05
C PRO A 48 8.43 28.55 -15.74
N PRO A 49 8.96 27.65 -16.59
CA PRO A 49 10.29 27.09 -16.39
C PRO A 49 11.39 28.13 -16.68
N ALA A 50 12.51 28.02 -15.96
CA ALA A 50 13.72 28.82 -16.21
C ALA A 50 14.32 28.50 -17.59
N LYS A 51 14.83 29.55 -18.26
CA LYS A 51 15.32 29.55 -19.66
C LYS A 51 16.48 28.58 -19.89
N SER A 52 16.40 27.81 -20.98
CA SER A 52 17.48 26.98 -21.52
C SER A 52 18.56 27.81 -22.20
N ILE A 53 19.83 27.51 -21.93
CA ILE A 53 20.95 27.87 -22.80
C ILE A 53 21.29 26.65 -23.68
N ASN A 54 21.35 26.86 -24.99
CA ASN A 54 21.72 25.84 -25.96
C ASN A 54 22.78 26.47 -26.90
N LYS A 55 23.96 25.86 -27.00
CA LYS A 55 24.85 26.03 -28.16
C LYS A 55 25.41 24.67 -28.53
N GLN A 56 25.08 24.27 -29.75
CA GLN A 56 25.64 23.13 -30.45
C GLN A 56 27.05 23.48 -30.91
N ASP A 57 27.99 22.54 -30.75
CA ASP A 57 29.07 22.36 -31.70
C ASP A 57 29.21 20.87 -32.02
N LYS A 58 29.30 20.59 -33.33
CA LYS A 58 29.40 19.26 -33.95
C LYS A 58 30.81 18.71 -33.80
N LEU A 59 30.95 17.39 -33.60
CA LEU A 59 32.09 16.59 -34.08
C LEU A 59 31.77 15.08 -34.01
N GLY A 60 31.95 14.39 -35.14
CA GLY A 60 32.31 12.96 -35.27
C GLY A 60 31.36 11.88 -34.74
N ALA A 61 30.77 11.08 -35.63
CA ALA A 61 30.20 9.79 -35.26
C ALA A 61 31.31 8.75 -35.05
N GLU A 62 31.50 8.30 -33.80
CA GLU A 62 32.27 7.10 -33.44
C GLU A 62 31.32 5.89 -33.26
N PRO A 63 31.75 4.65 -33.53
CA PRO A 63 30.87 3.49 -33.48
C PRO A 63 30.47 3.14 -32.05
N ALA A 64 29.20 2.75 -31.89
CA ALA A 64 28.59 2.44 -30.60
C ALA A 64 29.36 1.35 -29.83
N ALA A 65 29.96 1.74 -28.70
CA ALA A 65 30.45 0.82 -27.69
C ALA A 65 29.27 0.09 -27.02
N LYS A 66 29.40 -1.23 -26.86
CA LYS A 66 28.41 -2.05 -26.14
C LYS A 66 28.27 -1.55 -24.70
N PRO A 67 27.04 -1.52 -24.14
CA PRO A 67 26.84 -1.08 -22.76
C PRO A 67 27.54 -2.05 -21.79
N VAL A 68 28.47 -1.52 -21.01
CA VAL A 68 29.02 -2.23 -19.85
C VAL A 68 27.92 -2.33 -18.80
N PRO A 69 27.63 -3.53 -18.27
CA PRO A 69 26.59 -3.69 -17.25
C PRO A 69 26.99 -2.92 -15.98
N ALA A 70 26.09 -2.05 -15.51
CA ALA A 70 26.24 -1.38 -14.23
C ALA A 70 26.35 -2.43 -13.10
N PRO A 71 27.23 -2.23 -12.10
CA PRO A 71 27.30 -3.12 -10.96
C PRO A 71 25.95 -3.12 -10.24
N LYS A 72 25.43 -4.33 -10.03
CA LYS A 72 24.23 -4.61 -9.23
C LYS A 72 24.41 -3.96 -7.85
N PRO A 73 23.47 -3.12 -7.38
CA PRO A 73 23.50 -2.66 -5.99
C PRO A 73 23.50 -3.90 -5.09
N ALA A 74 24.51 -4.02 -4.22
CA ALA A 74 24.48 -5.00 -3.15
C ALA A 74 23.18 -4.79 -2.37
N ALA A 75 22.46 -5.88 -2.10
CA ALA A 75 21.33 -5.83 -1.20
C ALA A 75 21.86 -5.32 0.14
N ALA A 76 21.47 -4.10 0.52
CA ALA A 76 21.67 -3.66 1.89
C ALA A 76 20.92 -4.65 2.77
N GLU A 77 21.64 -5.40 3.58
CA GLU A 77 21.04 -6.19 4.64
C GLU A 77 20.20 -5.23 5.50
N ALA A 78 18.93 -5.59 5.71
CA ALA A 78 18.11 -4.90 6.70
C ALA A 78 18.91 -4.89 8.00
N PRO A 79 19.12 -3.72 8.65
CA PRO A 79 19.91 -3.66 9.86
C PRO A 79 19.31 -4.66 10.86
N ALA A 80 20.16 -5.56 11.36
CA ALA A 80 19.82 -6.43 12.48
C ALA A 80 19.15 -5.58 13.56
N ALA A 81 18.05 -6.08 14.12
CA ALA A 81 17.23 -5.39 15.11
C ALA A 81 18.11 -4.87 16.25
N ALA A 82 18.58 -3.63 16.10
CA ALA A 82 19.29 -2.92 17.13
C ALA A 82 18.32 -2.73 18.28
N ASP A 83 18.78 -2.89 19.51
CA ASP A 83 18.00 -2.64 20.70
C ASP A 83 17.56 -1.17 20.70
N LEU A 84 16.32 -0.93 20.23
CA LEU A 84 15.79 0.41 20.06
C LEU A 84 15.36 0.92 21.44
N SER A 85 15.72 2.18 21.75
CA SER A 85 15.37 2.78 23.03
C SER A 85 13.86 2.70 23.30
N PRO A 86 13.42 2.68 24.57
CA PRO A 86 11.99 2.68 24.92
C PRO A 86 11.22 3.89 24.33
N ASP A 87 11.94 4.97 24.00
CA ASP A 87 11.39 6.18 23.38
C ASP A 87 11.38 6.14 21.83
N THR A 88 11.84 5.05 21.22
CA THR A 88 11.81 4.87 19.77
C THR A 88 10.53 4.16 19.36
N VAL A 89 9.80 4.74 18.40
CA VAL A 89 8.67 4.09 17.72
C VAL A 89 9.15 3.45 16.43
N THR A 90 8.92 2.14 16.28
CA THR A 90 9.21 1.40 15.05
C THR A 90 7.95 1.27 14.21
N ILE A 91 8.04 1.72 12.97
CA ILE A 91 6.98 1.55 11.98
C ILE A 91 7.48 0.60 10.90
N VAL A 92 6.78 -0.51 10.71
CA VAL A 92 6.95 -1.39 9.54
C VAL A 92 5.91 -0.99 8.51
N VAL A 93 6.36 -0.76 7.28
CA VAL A 93 5.49 -0.36 6.18
C VAL A 93 5.59 -1.41 5.08
N THR A 94 4.45 -1.95 4.68
CA THR A 94 4.34 -2.74 3.46
C THR A 94 3.53 -2.00 2.40
N GLY A 95 3.81 -2.32 1.14
CA GLY A 95 3.07 -1.78 0.01
C GLY A 95 1.75 -2.51 -0.22
N ASP A 96 1.39 -2.60 -1.49
CA ASP A 96 0.12 -3.15 -1.93
C ASP A 96 -0.03 -4.63 -1.56
N THR A 97 -1.10 -4.90 -0.82
CA THR A 97 -1.41 -6.20 -0.27
C THR A 97 -2.78 -6.63 -0.75
N GLY A 98 -2.76 -7.58 -1.68
CA GLY A 98 -3.90 -8.35 -2.13
C GLY A 98 -3.50 -9.83 -2.19
N PHE A 99 -4.37 -10.71 -1.69
CA PHE A 99 -4.06 -12.14 -1.72
C PHE A 99 -4.37 -12.77 -3.07
N SER A 100 -5.50 -12.37 -3.64
CA SER A 100 -6.09 -13.03 -4.81
C SER A 100 -5.55 -12.49 -6.13
N ARG A 101 -5.41 -13.39 -7.11
CA ARG A 101 -5.18 -13.00 -8.49
C ARG A 101 -6.42 -12.35 -9.10
N ASN A 102 -6.24 -11.74 -10.26
CA ASN A 102 -7.32 -11.17 -11.05
C ASN A 102 -8.48 -12.19 -11.21
N HIS A 103 -9.72 -11.74 -10.97
CA HIS A 103 -10.96 -12.51 -11.11
C HIS A 103 -11.05 -13.79 -10.26
N SER A 104 -10.14 -14.00 -9.32
CA SER A 104 -10.14 -15.21 -8.50
C SER A 104 -11.35 -15.25 -7.55
N PRO A 105 -11.93 -16.44 -7.32
CA PRO A 105 -12.97 -16.59 -6.33
C PRO A 105 -12.40 -16.49 -4.90
N VAL A 106 -13.16 -15.89 -3.99
CA VAL A 106 -12.84 -15.88 -2.56
C VAL A 106 -13.18 -17.23 -1.93
N HIS A 107 -12.44 -17.61 -0.89
CA HIS A 107 -12.68 -18.85 -0.16
C HIS A 107 -12.22 -18.76 1.31
N PRO A 108 -13.00 -19.29 2.27
CA PRO A 108 -12.72 -19.10 3.70
C PRO A 108 -11.46 -19.78 4.20
N LYS A 109 -11.05 -20.90 3.58
CA LYS A 109 -9.89 -21.71 4.01
C LYS A 109 -8.53 -21.24 3.47
N GLY A 110 -8.48 -20.26 2.57
CA GLY A 110 -7.21 -19.82 1.99
C GLY A 110 -7.35 -19.26 0.58
N VAL A 111 -6.23 -18.82 0.02
CA VAL A 111 -6.13 -18.22 -1.32
C VAL A 111 -5.63 -19.21 -2.36
N LEU A 112 -6.05 -19.04 -3.61
CA LEU A 112 -5.55 -19.82 -4.74
C LEU A 112 -4.28 -19.19 -5.31
N LYS A 113 -3.15 -19.89 -5.21
CA LYS A 113 -1.85 -19.46 -5.74
C LYS A 113 -1.28 -20.57 -6.63
N PHE A 114 -1.06 -20.27 -7.90
CA PHE A 114 -0.57 -21.23 -8.90
C PHE A 114 -1.35 -22.56 -8.94
N GLY A 115 -2.68 -22.50 -8.85
CA GLY A 115 -3.55 -23.69 -8.87
C GLY A 115 -3.61 -24.47 -7.57
N ARG A 116 -2.87 -24.07 -6.52
CA ARG A 116 -2.92 -24.69 -5.19
C ARG A 116 -3.54 -23.75 -4.17
N ARG A 117 -4.30 -24.30 -3.23
CA ARG A 117 -4.85 -23.55 -2.11
C ARG A 117 -3.75 -23.37 -1.06
N GLN A 118 -3.35 -22.13 -0.83
CA GLN A 118 -2.49 -21.76 0.29
C GLN A 118 -3.38 -21.39 1.49
N PRO A 119 -3.29 -22.12 2.61
CA PRO A 119 -3.97 -21.77 3.85
C PRO A 119 -3.59 -20.38 4.36
N TRP A 120 -4.50 -19.71 5.07
CA TRP A 120 -4.23 -18.35 5.56
C TRP A 120 -3.03 -18.27 6.51
N ASN A 121 -2.87 -19.25 7.41
CA ASN A 121 -1.74 -19.34 8.33
C ASN A 121 -0.37 -19.47 7.63
N GLU A 122 -0.35 -19.86 6.36
CA GLU A 122 0.87 -19.98 5.56
C GLU A 122 1.05 -18.80 4.58
N ALA A 123 0.03 -17.96 4.38
CA ALA A 123 0.04 -16.91 3.36
C ALA A 123 1.16 -15.88 3.58
N MET A 124 1.57 -15.67 4.84
CA MET A 124 2.54 -14.67 5.27
C MET A 124 3.78 -15.26 5.93
N SER A 125 3.98 -16.59 5.88
CA SER A 125 5.05 -17.26 6.64
C SER A 125 6.46 -16.77 6.28
N GLY A 126 6.66 -16.37 5.03
CA GLY A 126 7.95 -15.90 4.53
C GLY A 126 8.37 -14.50 5.00
N ILE A 127 7.43 -13.69 5.49
CA ILE A 127 7.72 -12.34 6.04
C ILE A 127 7.21 -12.16 7.47
N ALA A 128 6.94 -13.27 8.14
CA ALA A 128 6.27 -13.29 9.43
C ALA A 128 7.10 -12.63 10.55
N LYS A 129 8.43 -12.63 10.44
CA LYS A 129 9.35 -12.12 11.47
C LYS A 129 9.60 -10.62 11.35
N GLU A 130 9.36 -10.09 10.17
CA GLU A 130 9.55 -8.71 9.76
C GLU A 130 8.37 -7.83 10.19
N ILE A 131 7.22 -8.44 10.51
CA ILE A 131 6.04 -7.75 11.06
C ILE A 131 6.16 -7.68 12.59
N ASN A 132 7.11 -6.88 13.07
CA ASN A 132 7.48 -6.77 14.47
C ASN A 132 7.57 -5.32 15.00
N GLY A 133 7.06 -4.34 14.24
CA GLY A 133 7.02 -2.94 14.67
C GLY A 133 5.93 -2.66 15.70
N ASP A 134 6.01 -1.49 16.34
CA ASP A 134 4.94 -0.99 17.21
C ASP A 134 3.69 -0.65 16.38
N LEU A 135 3.92 -0.14 15.17
CA LEU A 135 2.92 0.10 14.15
C LEU A 135 3.32 -0.67 12.89
N ASN A 136 2.43 -1.50 12.38
CA ASN A 136 2.65 -2.28 11.16
C ASN A 136 1.57 -1.88 10.17
N PHE A 137 1.97 -1.13 9.14
CA PHE A 137 1.12 -0.57 8.11
C PHE A 137 1.12 -1.43 6.85
N THR A 138 -0.04 -1.50 6.20
CA THR A 138 -0.19 -2.13 4.87
C THR A 138 -1.25 -1.41 4.03
N ASN A 139 -1.08 -1.38 2.70
CA ASN A 139 -2.12 -0.94 1.77
C ASN A 139 -2.97 -2.14 1.32
N ILE A 140 -4.26 -2.17 1.61
CA ILE A 140 -5.16 -3.26 1.20
C ILE A 140 -5.69 -2.97 -0.21
N GLU A 141 -4.95 -3.40 -1.22
CA GLU A 141 -5.23 -3.16 -2.64
C GLU A 141 -6.21 -4.20 -3.23
N THR A 142 -7.34 -4.40 -2.54
CA THR A 142 -8.34 -5.41 -2.94
C THR A 142 -9.69 -5.12 -2.30
N VAL A 143 -10.79 -5.47 -3.00
CA VAL A 143 -12.11 -5.52 -2.37
C VAL A 143 -12.18 -6.68 -1.38
N VAL A 144 -12.73 -6.47 -0.19
CA VAL A 144 -12.85 -7.51 0.83
C VAL A 144 -14.30 -8.01 0.90
N THR A 145 -14.54 -9.29 0.58
CA THR A 145 -15.89 -9.90 0.59
C THR A 145 -15.82 -11.41 0.85
N ASP A 146 -16.83 -11.95 1.54
CA ASP A 146 -16.98 -13.38 1.81
C ASP A 146 -17.74 -14.15 0.71
N HIS A 147 -18.16 -13.48 -0.36
CA HIS A 147 -18.92 -14.10 -1.45
C HIS A 147 -18.44 -13.71 -2.86
N ASN A 148 -18.86 -14.48 -3.86
CA ASN A 148 -18.43 -14.31 -5.27
C ASN A 148 -19.48 -13.63 -6.16
N LYS A 149 -20.56 -13.10 -5.56
CA LYS A 149 -21.77 -12.62 -6.26
C LYS A 149 -21.72 -11.14 -6.66
N LEU A 150 -20.65 -10.41 -6.34
CA LEU A 150 -20.52 -9.00 -6.70
C LEU A 150 -20.30 -8.80 -8.21
N SER A 151 -20.96 -7.80 -8.77
CA SER A 151 -20.75 -7.37 -10.15
C SER A 151 -19.43 -6.62 -10.28
N ARG A 152 -18.58 -7.04 -11.21
CA ARG A 152 -17.31 -6.36 -11.52
C ARG A 152 -17.57 -5.01 -12.16
N ASP A 153 -16.69 -4.06 -11.89
CA ASP A 153 -16.54 -2.87 -12.71
C ASP A 153 -15.75 -3.20 -13.98
N LEU A 154 -16.29 -2.83 -15.14
CA LEU A 154 -15.63 -3.02 -16.43
C LEU A 154 -14.60 -1.95 -16.73
N LYS A 155 -14.61 -0.82 -16.00
CA LYS A 155 -13.68 0.31 -16.12
C LYS A 155 -13.54 0.87 -17.56
N GLY A 156 -14.53 0.61 -18.42
CA GLY A 156 -14.47 0.94 -19.86
C GLY A 156 -13.36 0.19 -20.62
N GLN A 157 -12.82 -0.90 -20.07
CA GLN A 157 -11.65 -1.60 -20.60
C GLN A 157 -12.02 -3.02 -21.07
N LYS A 158 -11.28 -3.51 -22.08
CA LYS A 158 -11.29 -4.93 -22.44
C LYS A 158 -10.36 -5.68 -21.49
N GLY A 159 -10.94 -6.45 -20.56
CA GLY A 159 -10.19 -7.25 -19.60
C GLY A 159 -9.68 -6.47 -18.38
N PRO A 160 -10.57 -5.80 -17.62
CA PRO A 160 -10.17 -5.06 -16.41
C PRO A 160 -9.56 -5.99 -15.35
N PHE A 161 -8.64 -5.45 -14.57
CA PHE A 161 -8.19 -6.07 -13.33
C PHE A 161 -9.20 -5.78 -12.22
N ASN A 162 -9.75 -6.85 -11.65
CA ASN A 162 -10.62 -6.81 -10.47
C ASN A 162 -10.13 -7.82 -9.43
N PHE A 163 -9.70 -7.32 -8.27
CA PHE A 163 -9.19 -8.10 -7.16
C PHE A 163 -10.23 -8.15 -6.04
N ARG A 164 -10.39 -9.33 -5.44
CA ARG A 164 -11.13 -9.50 -4.20
C ARG A 164 -10.50 -10.54 -3.29
N SER A 165 -10.50 -10.29 -1.99
CA SER A 165 -9.94 -11.19 -0.99
C SER A 165 -10.97 -11.57 0.06
N HIS A 166 -10.89 -12.80 0.56
CA HIS A 166 -11.77 -13.25 1.64
C HIS A 166 -11.39 -12.54 2.97
N PRO A 167 -12.36 -12.12 3.80
CA PRO A 167 -12.12 -11.43 5.08
C PRO A 167 -11.14 -12.14 6.01
N ASN A 168 -11.18 -13.48 6.04
CA ASN A 168 -10.23 -14.29 6.81
C ASN A 168 -8.76 -14.03 6.47
N GLY A 169 -8.43 -13.64 5.23
CA GLY A 169 -7.07 -13.23 4.87
C GLY A 169 -6.68 -11.91 5.54
N ILE A 170 -7.59 -10.93 5.55
CA ILE A 170 -7.35 -9.64 6.21
C ILE A 170 -7.28 -9.80 7.73
N ARG A 171 -8.16 -10.62 8.31
CA ARG A 171 -8.08 -11.03 9.72
C ARG A 171 -6.74 -11.70 10.02
N HIS A 172 -6.20 -12.50 9.11
CA HIS A 172 -4.89 -13.11 9.29
C HIS A 172 -3.78 -12.04 9.31
N LEU A 173 -3.84 -11.00 8.47
CA LEU A 173 -2.90 -9.86 8.56
C LEU A 173 -2.94 -9.22 9.94
N VAL A 174 -4.13 -8.93 10.47
CA VAL A 174 -4.29 -8.35 11.81
C VAL A 174 -3.69 -9.25 12.89
N LYS A 175 -3.97 -10.55 12.84
CA LYS A 175 -3.38 -11.55 13.75
C LYS A 175 -1.86 -11.66 13.64
N ARG A 176 -1.28 -11.34 12.48
CA ARG A 176 0.17 -11.32 12.27
C ARG A 176 0.86 -10.06 12.77
N GLY A 177 0.10 -9.03 13.16
CA GLY A 177 0.63 -7.80 13.74
C GLY A 177 0.29 -6.53 12.95
N PHE A 178 -0.28 -6.64 11.74
CA PHE A 178 -0.74 -5.47 10.99
C PHE A 178 -1.85 -4.75 11.75
N ASN A 179 -1.62 -3.49 12.05
CA ASN A 179 -2.51 -2.72 12.91
C ASN A 179 -2.87 -1.34 12.33
N LEU A 180 -2.30 -0.97 11.19
CA LEU A 180 -2.71 0.17 10.37
C LEU A 180 -2.97 -0.27 8.94
N MET A 181 -4.06 0.22 8.33
CA MET A 181 -4.42 -0.13 6.94
C MET A 181 -4.78 1.12 6.12
N SER A 182 -4.18 1.26 4.94
CA SER A 182 -4.75 2.09 3.88
C SER A 182 -5.75 1.26 3.08
N LEU A 183 -6.92 1.84 2.80
CA LEU A 183 -7.95 1.27 1.95
C LEU A 183 -8.19 2.12 0.70
N ALA A 184 -7.56 3.30 0.59
CA ALA A 184 -7.59 4.14 -0.62
C ALA A 184 -6.60 3.57 -1.64
N ASN A 185 -7.13 3.06 -2.75
CA ASN A 185 -6.35 2.62 -3.89
C ASN A 185 -7.24 2.55 -5.15
N ASN A 186 -6.61 2.31 -6.29
CA ASN A 186 -7.25 2.13 -7.60
C ASN A 186 -8.10 0.85 -7.72
N HIS A 187 -8.07 -0.03 -6.72
CA HIS A 187 -8.84 -1.29 -6.67
C HIS A 187 -9.97 -1.29 -5.64
N SER A 188 -10.11 -0.24 -4.83
CA SER A 188 -11.19 -0.10 -3.83
C SER A 188 -12.59 -0.15 -4.45
N MET A 189 -12.70 0.17 -5.75
CA MET A 189 -13.96 0.22 -6.51
C MET A 189 -14.07 -0.88 -7.57
N ASP A 190 -13.25 -1.94 -7.51
CA ASP A 190 -13.28 -3.05 -8.48
C ASP A 190 -14.64 -3.74 -8.63
N TYR A 191 -15.46 -3.65 -7.58
CA TYR A 191 -16.80 -4.19 -7.53
C TYR A 191 -17.83 -3.11 -7.18
N LYS A 192 -17.53 -1.87 -7.62
CA LYS A 192 -18.38 -0.68 -7.46
C LYS A 192 -18.67 -0.40 -5.98
N VAL A 193 -19.71 0.41 -5.72
CA VAL A 193 -20.17 0.76 -4.37
C VAL A 193 -20.50 -0.48 -3.53
N ALA A 194 -21.02 -1.55 -4.14
CA ALA A 194 -21.31 -2.80 -3.43
C ALA A 194 -20.03 -3.43 -2.85
N GLY A 195 -18.93 -3.47 -3.61
CA GLY A 195 -17.63 -3.94 -3.14
C GLY A 195 -17.00 -3.04 -2.08
N LEU A 196 -17.14 -1.73 -2.20
CA LEU A 196 -16.69 -0.79 -1.17
C LEU A 196 -17.42 -1.03 0.16
N ASN A 197 -18.74 -1.21 0.11
CA ASN A 197 -19.57 -1.48 1.29
C ASN A 197 -19.21 -2.82 1.94
N GLU A 198 -18.94 -3.85 1.13
CA GLU A 198 -18.43 -5.14 1.61
C GLU A 198 -17.10 -4.99 2.34
N THR A 199 -16.19 -4.18 1.77
CA THR A 199 -14.91 -3.88 2.41
C THR A 199 -15.12 -3.23 3.79
N LEU A 200 -15.96 -2.19 3.86
CA LEU A 200 -16.28 -1.54 5.14
C LEU A 200 -16.94 -2.50 6.14
N ARG A 201 -17.88 -3.35 5.68
CA ARG A 201 -18.56 -4.37 6.50
C ARG A 201 -17.57 -5.30 7.17
N HIS A 202 -16.51 -5.70 6.47
CA HIS A 202 -15.52 -6.66 6.96
C HIS A 202 -14.34 -6.04 7.70
N ILE A 203 -13.95 -4.81 7.39
CA ILE A 203 -12.83 -4.14 8.07
C ILE A 203 -13.25 -3.56 9.42
N ARG A 204 -14.45 -2.98 9.53
CA ARG A 204 -14.92 -2.30 10.77
C ARG A 204 -14.79 -3.18 12.03
N PRO A 205 -15.23 -4.46 12.02
CA PRO A 205 -15.10 -5.32 13.21
C PRO A 205 -13.66 -5.66 13.58
N LEU A 206 -12.68 -5.52 12.67
CA LEU A 206 -11.29 -5.86 12.97
C LEU A 206 -10.67 -4.93 14.01
N LYS A 207 -11.30 -3.78 14.32
CA LYS A 207 -10.89 -2.92 15.43
C LYS A 207 -10.89 -3.65 16.77
N SER A 208 -11.87 -4.51 17.02
CA SER A 208 -11.90 -5.35 18.22
C SER A 208 -10.94 -6.54 18.16
N GLU A 209 -10.31 -6.79 17.00
CA GLU A 209 -9.35 -7.88 16.79
C GLU A 209 -7.89 -7.38 16.74
N GLY A 210 -7.65 -6.08 16.99
CA GLY A 210 -6.30 -5.50 17.07
C GLY A 210 -5.95 -4.45 16.00
N LEU A 211 -6.85 -4.18 15.05
CA LEU A 211 -6.66 -3.10 14.07
C LEU A 211 -6.82 -1.74 14.76
N LYS A 212 -5.73 -0.96 14.86
CA LYS A 212 -5.76 0.36 15.50
C LYS A 212 -6.44 1.42 14.62
N ALA A 213 -6.16 1.41 13.32
CA ALA A 213 -6.76 2.36 12.39
C ALA A 213 -6.83 1.81 10.96
N TYR A 214 -7.80 2.34 10.20
CA TYR A 214 -7.85 2.25 8.76
C TYR A 214 -8.34 3.59 8.18
N ALA A 215 -7.96 3.93 6.96
CA ALA A 215 -8.39 5.16 6.30
C ALA A 215 -8.49 4.99 4.78
N GLY A 216 -9.09 5.97 4.10
CA GLY A 216 -9.08 6.07 2.64
C GLY A 216 -10.36 5.60 1.92
N ILE A 217 -11.30 4.96 2.62
CA ILE A 217 -12.67 4.74 2.16
C ILE A 217 -13.64 4.98 3.32
N GLY A 218 -14.90 5.28 2.99
CA GLY A 218 -15.94 5.54 3.98
C GLY A 218 -17.33 5.49 3.34
N ALA A 219 -18.38 5.49 4.17
CA ALA A 219 -19.76 5.58 3.73
C ALA A 219 -20.09 6.95 3.11
N ASN A 220 -19.27 7.96 3.40
CA ASN A 220 -19.33 9.30 2.84
C ASN A 220 -17.92 9.92 2.80
N ARG A 221 -17.83 11.14 2.25
CA ARG A 221 -16.57 11.87 2.09
C ARG A 221 -15.91 12.13 3.43
N GLU A 222 -16.70 12.50 4.43
CA GLU A 222 -16.23 12.83 5.77
C GLU A 222 -15.56 11.61 6.43
N GLU A 223 -16.16 10.42 6.37
CA GLU A 223 -15.56 9.19 6.88
C GLU A 223 -14.31 8.81 6.07
N ALA A 224 -14.36 8.93 4.74
CA ALA A 224 -13.24 8.56 3.87
C ALA A 224 -12.00 9.43 4.09
N SER A 225 -12.18 10.74 4.34
CA SER A 225 -11.09 11.69 4.55
C SER A 225 -10.72 11.89 6.02
N ARG A 226 -11.36 11.20 6.97
CA ARG A 226 -11.13 11.43 8.40
C ARG A 226 -9.75 10.92 8.81
N PRO A 227 -8.86 11.79 9.33
CA PRO A 227 -7.59 11.34 9.88
C PRO A 227 -7.80 10.49 11.13
N HIS A 228 -6.85 9.59 11.39
CA HIS A 228 -6.84 8.75 12.58
C HIS A 228 -5.61 9.08 13.43
N LEU A 229 -5.83 9.32 14.72
CA LEU A 229 -4.76 9.49 15.71
C LEU A 229 -4.54 8.16 16.43
N VAL A 230 -3.29 7.71 16.53
CA VAL A 230 -2.95 6.42 17.12
C VAL A 230 -1.88 6.62 18.18
N LYS A 231 -2.20 6.27 19.42
CA LYS A 231 -1.25 6.35 20.52
C LYS A 231 -0.30 5.15 20.53
N VAL A 232 1.00 5.41 20.65
CA VAL A 232 2.06 4.40 20.72
C VAL A 232 3.21 4.92 21.58
N LYS A 233 3.68 4.13 22.56
CA LYS A 233 4.81 4.48 23.44
C LYS A 233 4.75 5.92 23.99
N GLY A 234 3.57 6.36 24.44
CA GLY A 234 3.37 7.71 24.97
C GLY A 234 3.29 8.84 23.92
N SER A 235 3.47 8.55 22.63
CA SER A 235 3.33 9.47 21.50
C SER A 235 1.96 9.32 20.81
N THR A 236 1.49 10.35 20.09
CA THR A 236 0.21 10.37 19.34
C THR A 236 0.41 10.88 17.93
#